data_AF-A0A3B3WD54-F1
#
_entry.id   AF-A0A3B3WD54-F1
#
_cell.length_a   1.000
_cell.length_b   1.000
_cell.length_c   1.000
_cell.angle_alpha   90.00
_cell.angle_beta   90.00
_cell.angle_gamma   90.00
#
_symmetry.space_group_name_H-M   'P 1'
#
loop_
_entity.id
_entity.type
_entity.pdbx_description
1 polymer ?
#
loop_
_entity_poly.entity_id
_entity_poly.type
_entity_poly.pdbx_seq_one_letter_code
_entity_poly.pdbx_strand_id
1 'polypeptide(L)'
;MGFMEVLNKSLCRPIEQYVEVEKEFPKEFEGFYIPRCVSLFRCSNCCLDESRECYPVVERNITLEVSWSHQVINLTFVEHLECGVRPKQYQNNTSNEDSLRDRPQRRKNRRRRGEKC
;
A
#
# COMPACT_ATOMS: atom_id res chain seq x y z
N MET A 1 13.53 5.83 29.05
CA MET A 1 14.14 5.72 27.72
C MET A 1 14.60 7.10 27.30
N GLY A 2 15.85 7.23 26.84
CA GLY A 2 16.42 8.51 26.41
C GLY A 2 16.08 8.86 24.95
N PHE A 3 16.27 10.11 24.54
CA PHE A 3 16.00 10.55 23.16
C PHE A 3 16.69 9.69 22.10
N MET A 4 18.00 9.45 22.26
CA MET A 4 18.77 8.62 21.32
C MET A 4 18.27 7.18 21.26
N GLU A 5 17.76 6.64 22.36
CA GLU A 5 17.21 5.29 22.42
C GLU A 5 15.89 5.20 21.64
N VAL A 6 15.01 6.18 21.82
CA VAL A 6 13.74 6.28 21.09
C VAL A 6 14.02 6.43 19.60
N LEU A 7 14.94 7.33 19.23
CA LEU A 7 15.33 7.56 17.85
C LEU A 7 15.87 6.27 17.20
N ASN A 8 16.82 5.60 17.84
CA ASN A 8 17.41 4.37 17.30
C ASN A 8 16.39 3.24 17.16
N LYS A 9 15.38 3.17 18.05
CA LYS A 9 14.30 2.19 17.96
C LYS A 9 13.28 2.52 16.86
N SER A 10 13.11 3.80 16.51
CA SER A 10 12.19 4.25 15.48
C SER A 10 12.79 4.29 14.07
N LEU A 11 14.10 4.08 13.90
CA LEU A 11 14.71 4.05 12.58
C LEU A 11 14.30 2.81 11.76
N CYS A 12 14.27 3.00 10.44
CA CYS A 12 14.04 1.96 9.44
C CYS A 12 14.94 0.72 9.68
N ARG A 13 14.30 -0.43 9.95
CA ARG A 13 14.98 -1.72 10.17
C ARG A 13 14.01 -2.88 9.95
N PRO A 14 14.49 -4.12 9.82
CA PRO A 14 13.64 -5.30 9.85
C PRO A 14 12.99 -5.42 11.23
N ILE A 15 11.67 -5.53 11.26
CA ILE A 15 10.92 -5.86 12.48
C ILE A 15 9.97 -7.01 12.19
N GLU A 16 9.71 -7.81 13.21
CA GLU A 16 8.73 -8.88 13.14
C GLU A 16 7.31 -8.27 13.03
N GLN A 17 6.58 -8.66 11.99
CA GLN A 17 5.24 -8.17 11.70
C GLN A 17 4.31 -9.33 11.32
N TYR A 18 3.04 -9.18 11.67
CA TYR A 18 1.99 -10.10 11.24
C TYR A 18 1.55 -9.75 9.83
N VAL A 19 1.81 -10.65 8.88
CA VAL A 19 1.37 -10.55 7.51
C VAL A 19 0.16 -11.45 7.31
N GLU A 20 -0.95 -10.88 6.85
CA GLU A 20 -2.14 -11.66 6.50
C GLU A 20 -1.87 -12.51 5.26
N VAL A 21 -2.06 -13.82 5.39
CA VAL A 21 -1.78 -14.79 4.32
C VAL A 21 -2.67 -14.54 3.11
N GLU A 22 -3.93 -14.18 3.34
CA GLU A 22 -4.94 -13.91 2.31
C GLU A 22 -4.59 -12.70 1.42
N LYS A 23 -3.87 -11.71 1.95
CA LYS A 23 -3.44 -10.52 1.18
C LYS A 23 -2.28 -10.83 0.23
N GLU A 24 -1.35 -11.67 0.65
CA GLU A 24 -0.19 -12.10 -0.15
C GLU A 24 -0.58 -13.20 -1.16
N PHE A 25 -1.48 -14.10 -0.75
CA PHE A 25 -1.94 -15.24 -1.54
C PHE A 25 -3.46 -15.28 -1.65
N PRO A 26 -4.08 -14.35 -2.41
CA PRO A 26 -5.52 -14.37 -2.62
C PRO A 26 -5.94 -15.67 -3.32
N LYS A 27 -7.03 -16.29 -2.86
CA LYS A 27 -7.61 -17.49 -3.45
C LYS A 27 -9.00 -17.17 -4.00
N GLU A 28 -9.33 -17.81 -5.12
CA GLU A 28 -10.58 -17.57 -5.85
C GLU A 28 -11.80 -18.32 -5.26
N PHE A 29 -11.56 -19.37 -4.48
CA PHE A 29 -12.59 -20.29 -3.98
C PHE A 29 -12.82 -20.15 -2.47
N GLU A 30 -13.91 -20.76 -2.00
CA GLU A 30 -14.33 -20.74 -0.60
C GLU A 30 -13.36 -21.52 0.31
N GLY A 31 -12.93 -20.86 1.39
CA GLY A 31 -11.94 -21.37 2.35
C GLY A 31 -11.25 -20.23 3.08
N PHE A 32 -10.53 -20.53 4.15
CA PHE A 32 -9.67 -19.57 4.83
C PHE A 32 -8.35 -20.24 5.22
N TYR A 33 -7.28 -19.45 5.23
CA TYR A 33 -5.98 -19.91 5.71
C TYR A 33 -6.00 -20.07 7.23
N ILE A 34 -5.42 -21.17 7.71
CA ILE A 34 -5.13 -21.43 9.13
C ILE A 34 -3.62 -21.67 9.25
N PRO A 35 -2.86 -20.78 9.93
CA PRO A 35 -3.31 -19.53 10.53
C PRO A 35 -3.66 -18.46 9.48
N ARG A 36 -4.45 -17.44 9.87
CA ARG A 36 -4.83 -16.33 8.98
C ARG A 36 -3.69 -15.34 8.75
N CYS A 37 -2.77 -15.22 9.69
CA CYS A 37 -1.56 -14.42 9.59
C CYS A 37 -0.32 -15.23 10.00
N VAL A 38 0.82 -14.85 9.45
CA VAL A 38 2.13 -15.41 9.77
C VAL A 38 3.07 -14.30 10.24
N SER A 39 4.06 -14.66 11.06
CA SER A 39 5.08 -13.74 11.55
C SER A 39 6.25 -13.69 10.59
N LEU A 40 6.59 -12.52 10.06
CA LEU A 40 7.68 -12.33 9.10
C LEU A 40 8.46 -11.05 9.44
N PHE A 41 9.76 -11.06 9.16
CA PHE A 41 10.53 -9.83 9.19
C PHE A 41 10.24 -8.97 7.95
N ARG A 42 9.76 -7.75 8.17
CA ARG A 42 9.54 -6.75 7.12
C ARG A 42 10.20 -5.42 7.52
N CYS A 43 10.65 -4.70 6.51
CA CYS A 43 11.19 -3.35 6.67
C CYS A 43 10.07 -2.42 7.09
N SER A 44 10.23 -1.79 8.24
CA SER A 44 9.25 -0.86 8.76
C SER A 44 9.91 0.22 9.61
N ASN A 45 9.08 0.99 10.31
CA ASN A 45 9.40 2.23 11.00
C ASN A 45 9.72 3.40 10.07
N CYS A 46 10.07 4.54 10.66
CA CYS A 46 10.20 5.80 9.97
C CYS A 46 11.63 6.08 9.50
N CYS A 47 11.72 6.86 8.43
CA CYS A 47 12.93 7.54 8.04
C CYS A 47 12.99 8.90 8.76
N LEU A 48 14.20 9.47 8.89
CA LEU A 48 14.37 10.81 9.45
C LEU A 48 13.76 11.92 8.58
N ASP A 49 13.62 11.64 7.29
CA ASP A 49 13.14 12.56 6.27
C ASP A 49 11.89 11.96 5.62
N GLU A 50 10.78 12.70 5.65
CA GLU A 50 9.49 12.29 5.10
C GLU A 50 9.52 12.13 3.57
N SER A 51 10.48 12.77 2.89
CA SER A 51 10.69 12.59 1.45
C SER A 51 11.35 11.25 1.11
N ARG A 52 11.78 10.48 2.12
CA ARG A 52 12.39 9.16 1.96
C ARG A 52 11.48 8.04 2.45
N GLU A 53 11.68 6.87 1.88
CA GLU A 53 10.97 5.64 2.25
C GLU A 53 11.95 4.53 2.66
N CYS A 54 11.49 3.70 3.60
CA CYS A 54 12.17 2.51 4.06
C CYS A 54 11.94 1.40 3.04
N TYR A 55 12.99 0.70 2.61
CA TYR A 55 12.89 -0.36 1.61
C TYR A 55 13.85 -1.53 1.93
N PRO A 56 13.52 -2.75 1.50
CA PRO A 56 14.42 -3.90 1.64
C PRO A 56 15.64 -3.80 0.73
N VAL A 57 16.82 -4.02 1.30
CA VAL A 57 18.11 -4.10 0.57
C VAL A 57 18.48 -5.57 0.33
N VAL A 58 18.24 -6.41 1.34
CA VAL A 58 18.48 -7.84 1.27
C VAL A 58 17.22 -8.58 1.71
N GLU A 59 16.81 -9.55 0.91
CA GLU A 59 15.61 -10.36 1.14
C GLU A 59 15.97 -11.85 1.09
N ARG A 60 15.13 -12.66 1.73
CA ARG A 60 15.14 -14.12 1.57
C ARG A 60 13.73 -14.65 1.43
N ASN A 61 13.64 -15.81 0.78
CA ASN A 61 12.41 -16.57 0.73
C ASN A 61 12.37 -17.56 1.90
N ILE A 62 11.22 -17.63 2.57
CA ILE A 62 10.93 -18.62 3.61
C ILE A 62 9.67 -19.38 3.21
N THR A 63 9.68 -20.71 3.37
CA THR A 63 8.51 -21.54 3.12
C THR A 63 7.85 -21.90 4.44
N LEU A 64 6.56 -21.63 4.55
CA LEU A 64 5.73 -21.91 5.73
C LEU A 64 4.58 -22.83 5.36
N GLU A 65 4.24 -23.72 6.28
CA GLU A 65 3.06 -24.58 6.17
C GLU A 65 1.82 -23.85 6.68
N VAL A 66 0.76 -23.85 5.85
CA VAL A 66 -0.56 -23.34 6.23
C VAL A 66 -1.62 -24.35 5.82
N SER A 67 -2.71 -24.40 6.57
CA SER A 67 -3.88 -25.21 6.21
C SER A 67 -4.87 -24.37 5.41
N TRP A 68 -5.33 -24.89 4.29
CA TRP A 68 -6.43 -24.35 3.49
C TRP A 68 -7.43 -25.47 3.26
N SER A 69 -8.68 -25.27 3.69
CA SER A 69 -9.75 -26.27 3.53
C SER A 69 -9.34 -27.68 3.99
N HIS A 70 -8.73 -27.77 5.17
CA HIS A 70 -8.21 -29.00 5.78
C HIS A 70 -7.01 -29.67 5.07
N GLN A 71 -6.39 -29.01 4.10
CA GLN A 71 -5.18 -29.47 3.43
C GLN A 71 -3.98 -28.61 3.83
N VAL A 72 -2.90 -29.23 4.27
CA VAL A 72 -1.63 -28.54 4.54
C VAL A 72 -0.92 -28.27 3.22
N ILE A 73 -0.58 -27.01 2.99
CA ILE A 73 0.12 -26.53 1.80
C ILE A 73 1.32 -25.67 2.20
N ASN A 74 2.30 -25.62 1.31
CA ASN A 74 3.50 -24.81 1.46
C ASN A 74 3.33 -23.49 0.71
N LEU A 75 3.46 -22.37 1.43
CA LEU A 75 3.51 -21.03 0.85
C LEU A 75 4.88 -20.43 1.07
N THR A 76 5.40 -19.72 0.06
CA THR A 76 6.73 -19.11 0.12
C THR A 76 6.60 -17.60 0.25
N PHE A 77 6.98 -17.08 1.41
CA PHE A 77 6.93 -15.67 1.74
C PHE A 77 8.30 -15.01 1.60
N VAL A 78 8.32 -13.69 1.46
CA VAL A 78 9.53 -12.87 1.48
C VAL A 78 9.74 -12.28 2.88
N GLU A 79 10.94 -12.48 3.41
CA GLU A 79 11.46 -11.80 4.60
C GLU A 79 12.57 -10.82 4.24
N HIS A 80 12.59 -9.68 4.93
CA HIS A 80 13.62 -8.66 4.76
C HIS A 80 14.71 -8.88 5.82
N LEU A 81 15.94 -9.05 5.36
CA LEU A 81 17.11 -9.24 6.23
C LEU A 81 17.82 -7.93 6.55
N GLU A 82 17.85 -7.01 5.57
CA GLU A 82 18.45 -5.68 5.73
C GLU A 82 17.56 -4.62 5.07
N CYS A 83 17.47 -3.46 5.71
CA CYS A 83 16.67 -2.33 5.23
C CYS A 83 17.55 -1.12 4.96
N GLY A 84 17.17 -0.36 3.93
CA GLY A 84 17.81 0.88 3.54
C GLY A 84 16.79 2.00 3.42
N VAL A 85 17.30 3.19 3.14
CA VAL A 85 16.48 4.40 2.95
C VAL A 85 16.72 4.94 1.55
N ARG A 86 15.66 5.12 0.76
CA ARG A 86 15.73 5.68 -0.60
C ARG A 86 14.78 6.87 -0.76
N PRO A 87 15.03 7.80 -1.70
CA PRO A 87 14.08 8.85 -2.03
C PRO A 87 12.76 8.25 -2.51
N LYS A 88 11.63 8.83 -2.08
CA LYS A 88 10.31 8.46 -2.60
C LYS A 88 10.22 8.85 -4.07
N GLN A 89 9.76 7.92 -4.90
CA GLN A 89 9.35 8.26 -6.26
C GLN A 89 7.92 8.79 -6.20
N TYR A 90 7.77 10.12 -6.27
CA TYR A 90 6.46 10.71 -6.50
C TYR A 90 6.03 10.33 -7.92
N GLN A 91 5.14 9.36 -8.04
CA GLN A 91 4.42 9.15 -9.30
C GLN A 91 3.58 10.40 -9.53
N ASN A 92 4.03 11.26 -10.44
CA ASN A 92 3.19 12.31 -11.00
C ASN A 92 2.09 11.59 -11.78
N ASN A 93 0.98 11.28 -11.12
CA ASN A 93 -0.26 10.92 -11.79
C ASN A 93 -0.74 12.16 -12.56
N THR A 94 -0.06 12.47 -13.66
CA THR A 94 -0.59 13.30 -14.74
C THR A 94 -1.53 12.43 -15.54
N SER A 95 -2.59 11.98 -14.87
CA SER A 95 -3.80 11.55 -15.53
C SER A 95 -4.34 12.78 -16.25
N ASN A 96 -4.38 12.71 -17.58
CA ASN A 96 -5.04 13.65 -18.48
C ASN A 96 -6.35 14.26 -17.89
N GLU A 97 -6.25 15.42 -17.24
CA GLU A 97 -7.41 16.26 -16.86
C GLU A 97 -7.43 17.60 -17.62
N ASP A 98 -6.63 17.75 -18.69
CA ASP A 98 -6.70 18.90 -19.60
C ASP A 98 -7.64 18.62 -20.79
N SER A 99 -8.93 18.38 -20.53
CA SER A 99 -9.95 18.35 -21.59
C SER A 99 -11.31 18.95 -21.21
N LEU A 100 -11.42 19.68 -20.10
CA LEU A 100 -12.66 20.38 -19.71
C LEU A 100 -12.47 21.88 -19.48
N ARG A 101 -11.66 22.53 -20.32
CA ARG A 101 -11.64 24.00 -20.44
C ARG A 101 -11.82 24.42 -21.89
N ASP A 102 -13.03 24.24 -22.39
CA ASP A 102 -13.72 25.22 -23.27
C ASP A 102 -15.10 24.70 -23.67
N ARG A 103 -16.11 24.98 -22.85
CA ARG A 103 -17.51 25.00 -23.31
C ARG A 103 -18.13 26.34 -22.94
N PRO A 104 -18.32 27.28 -23.89
CA PRO A 104 -19.01 28.53 -23.61
C PRO A 104 -20.45 28.26 -23.17
N GLN A 105 -20.80 28.80 -22.00
CA GLN A 105 -22.14 28.74 -21.41
C GLN A 105 -23.18 29.37 -22.34
N ARG A 106 -23.97 28.51 -22.98
CA ARG A 106 -25.15 28.88 -23.76
C ARG A 106 -26.20 29.50 -22.82
N ARG A 107 -26.28 30.84 -22.78
CA ARG A 107 -27.29 31.60 -22.04
C ARG A 107 -28.71 31.13 -22.42
N LYS A 108 -29.45 30.58 -21.46
CA LYS A 108 -30.89 30.27 -21.58
C LYS A 108 -31.70 31.57 -21.59
N ASN A 109 -32.06 32.08 -22.76
CA ASN A 109 -33.10 33.11 -22.87
C ASN A 109 -34.49 32.47 -22.71
N ARG A 110 -35.12 32.78 -21.58
CA ARG A 110 -36.51 32.44 -21.25
C ARG A 110 -37.44 33.20 -22.20
N ARG A 111 -38.24 32.48 -22.98
CA ARG A 111 -39.34 33.04 -23.78
C ARG A 111 -40.37 33.73 -22.88
N ARG A 112 -40.82 34.93 -23.24
CA ARG A 112 -42.19 35.39 -22.98
C ARG A 112 -42.76 35.97 -24.26
N ARG A 113 -43.71 35.22 -24.82
CA ARG A 113 -44.67 35.65 -25.82
C ARG A 113 -45.79 36.37 -25.06
N GLY A 114 -46.17 37.56 -25.52
CA GLY A 114 -47.24 38.37 -24.95
C GLY A 114 -47.51 39.54 -25.88
N GLU A 115 -48.44 39.31 -26.81
CA GLU A 115 -48.99 40.29 -27.73
C GLU A 115 -49.81 41.36 -27.00
N LYS A 116 -49.79 42.55 -27.60
CA LYS A 116 -50.71 43.69 -27.53
C LYS A 116 -52.05 43.43 -26.84
N CYS A 117 -52.35 44.24 -25.80
CA CYS A 117 -53.44 45.21 -25.71
C CYS A 117 -53.24 46.06 -24.44
#